data_AF-A0A928SF94-F1
#
_entry.id   AF-A0A928SF94-F1
#
_cell.length_a   1.000
_cell.length_b   1.000
_cell.length_c   1.000
_cell.angle_alpha   90.00
_cell.angle_beta   90.00
_cell.angle_gamma   90.00
#
_symmetry.space_group_name_H-M   'P 1'
#
loop_
_entity.id
_entity.type
_entity.pdbx_description
1 polymer ?
#
loop_
_entity_poly.entity_id
_entity_poly.type
_entity_poly.pdbx_seq_one_letter_code
_entity_poly.pdbx_strand_id
1 'polypeptide(L)'
;MTPPVAVQIVGAPVACAEGVKDTWREVAALTGDQLRRRFGEAVRVEYFDLFDPACPPVPPGSQLPLVFINGEVFSSGGKISVPAIRKRLESLALIHA
;
A
#
# COMPACT_ATOMS: atom_id res chain seq x y z
N MET A 1 9.00 12.10 -18.76
CA MET A 1 9.23 11.14 -17.66
C MET A 1 7.87 10.76 -17.11
N THR A 2 7.54 9.47 -17.08
CA THR A 2 6.28 9.01 -16.47
C THR A 2 6.42 9.08 -14.96
N PRO A 3 5.44 9.63 -14.21
CA PRO A 3 5.50 9.62 -12.75
C PRO A 3 5.53 8.18 -12.24
N PRO A 4 6.20 7.92 -11.10
CA PRO A 4 6.22 6.59 -10.50
C PRO A 4 4.81 6.14 -10.14
N VAL A 5 4.55 4.83 -10.27
CA VAL A 5 3.29 4.25 -9.80
C VAL A 5 3.25 4.34 -8.29
N ALA A 6 2.24 5.03 -7.75
CA ALA A 6 2.08 5.20 -6.32
C ALA A 6 1.30 4.01 -5.75
N VAL A 7 1.88 3.32 -4.77
CA VAL A 7 1.21 2.31 -3.95
C VAL A 7 1.03 2.90 -2.56
N GLN A 8 -0.21 3.21 -2.19
CA GLN A 8 -0.50 3.86 -0.90
C GLN A 8 -1.22 2.85 -0.02
N ILE A 9 -0.70 2.64 1.17
CA ILE A 9 -1.23 1.68 2.15
C ILE A 9 -1.80 2.49 3.30
N VAL A 10 -3.09 2.31 3.59
CA VAL A 10 -3.73 2.94 4.76
C VAL A 10 -3.96 1.87 5.80
N GLY A 11 -3.45 2.13 7.00
CA GLY A 11 -3.68 1.31 8.20
C GLY A 11 -4.20 2.17 9.34
N ALA A 12 -4.37 1.57 10.51
CA ALA A 12 -4.65 2.26 11.76
C ALA A 12 -3.96 1.50 12.90
N PRO A 13 -3.61 2.18 14.01
CA PRO A 13 -3.10 1.48 15.18
C PRO A 13 -4.17 0.54 15.69
N VAL A 14 -3.89 -0.77 15.68
CA VAL A 14 -4.79 -1.77 16.25
C VAL A 14 -4.41 -1.95 17.72
N ALA A 15 -5.27 -1.50 18.62
CA ALA A 15 -5.19 -1.86 20.03
C ALA A 15 -5.62 -3.33 20.17
N CYS A 16 -4.70 -4.21 20.57
CA CYS A 16 -5.02 -5.58 20.97
C CYS A 16 -4.75 -5.78 22.47
N ALA A 17 -5.14 -6.93 23.01
CA ALA A 17 -4.99 -7.26 24.44
C ALA A 17 -3.53 -7.22 24.93
N GLU A 18 -2.56 -7.23 24.02
CA GLU A 18 -1.11 -7.17 24.29
C GLU A 18 -0.49 -5.78 24.06
N GLY A 19 -1.30 -4.76 23.73
CA GLY A 19 -0.85 -3.40 23.40
C GLY A 19 -1.22 -2.96 21.98
N VAL A 20 -0.70 -1.81 21.54
CA VAL A 20 -0.87 -1.33 20.16
C VAL A 20 0.17 -2.02 19.28
N LYS A 21 -0.27 -2.90 18.37
CA LYS A 21 0.62 -3.51 17.37
C LYS A 21 0.45 -2.75 16.05
N ASP A 22 1.53 -2.10 15.59
CA ASP A 22 1.55 -1.42 14.28
C ASP A 22 2.04 -2.38 13.18
N THR A 23 1.42 -3.56 13.12
CA THR A 23 1.79 -4.64 12.19
C THR A 23 1.61 -4.24 10.73
N TRP A 24 0.70 -3.31 10.42
CA TRP A 24 0.52 -2.83 9.06
C TRP A 24 1.64 -1.90 8.62
N ARG A 25 2.17 -1.03 9.48
CA ARG A 25 3.32 -0.19 9.14
C ARG A 25 4.56 -1.02 8.84
N GLU A 26 4.83 -2.04 9.66
CA GLU A 26 5.95 -2.97 9.42
C GLU A 26 5.79 -3.71 8.09
N VAL A 27 4.59 -4.25 7.82
CA VAL A 27 4.32 -4.94 6.55
C VAL A 27 4.38 -3.97 5.36
N ALA A 28 3.95 -2.71 5.52
CA ALA A 28 4.05 -1.68 4.50
C ALA A 28 5.51 -1.34 4.18
N ALA A 29 6.37 -1.21 5.21
CA ALA A 29 7.80 -1.01 5.02
C ALA A 29 8.46 -2.18 4.27
N LEU A 30 8.15 -3.43 4.67
CA LEU A 30 8.62 -4.63 3.97
C LEU A 30 8.12 -4.72 2.53
N THR A 31 6.88 -4.26 2.28
CA THR A 31 6.29 -4.17 0.94
C THR A 31 7.07 -3.15 0.11
N GLY A 32 7.36 -1.98 0.68
CA GLY A 32 8.21 -0.94 0.08
C GLY A 32 9.56 -1.46 -0.37
N ASP A 33 10.27 -2.13 0.52
CA ASP A 33 11.59 -2.69 0.23
C ASP A 33 11.55 -3.72 -0.91
N GLN A 34 10.56 -4.62 -0.90
CA GLN A 34 10.41 -5.64 -1.93
C GLN A 34 10.08 -5.05 -3.30
N LEU A 35 9.17 -4.08 -3.36
CA LEU A 35 8.78 -3.44 -4.60
C LEU A 35 9.90 -2.57 -5.16
N ARG A 36 10.61 -1.81 -4.31
CA ARG A 36 11.76 -1.01 -4.72
C ARG A 36 12.90 -1.87 -5.28
N ARG A 37 13.19 -3.03 -4.66
CA ARG A 37 14.20 -3.98 -5.20
C ARG A 37 13.85 -4.49 -6.60
N ARG A 38 12.56 -4.59 -6.94
CA ARG A 38 12.10 -5.15 -8.22
C ARG A 38 11.88 -4.12 -9.31
N PHE A 39 11.36 -2.95 -8.96
CA PHE A 39 10.91 -1.91 -9.90
C PHE A 39 11.72 -0.61 -9.79
N GLY A 40 12.65 -0.52 -8.84
CA GLY A 40 13.45 0.67 -8.61
C GLY A 40 12.57 1.89 -8.31
N GLU A 41 12.95 3.03 -8.87
CA GLU A 41 12.26 4.30 -8.71
C GLU A 41 10.97 4.41 -9.56
N ALA A 42 10.59 3.36 -10.31
CA ALA A 42 9.33 3.34 -11.06
C ALA A 42 8.09 3.13 -10.15
N VAL A 43 8.30 2.73 -8.90
CA VAL A 43 7.24 2.50 -7.90
C VAL A 43 7.60 3.23 -6.62
N ARG A 44 6.64 3.99 -6.07
CA ARG A 44 6.74 4.64 -4.77
C ARG A 44 5.73 4.00 -3.83
N VAL A 45 6.16 3.61 -2.64
CA VAL A 45 5.27 3.05 -1.61
C VAL A 45 5.16 4.04 -0.45
N GLU A 46 3.93 4.31 -0.03
CA GLU A 46 3.62 5.23 1.07
C GLU A 46 2.69 4.55 2.07
N TYR A 47 2.92 4.80 3.35
CA TYR A 47 2.03 4.36 4.42
C TYR A 47 1.36 5.59 5.04
N PHE A 48 0.05 5.50 5.24
CA PHE A 48 -0.74 6.51 5.95
C PHE A 48 -1.44 5.85 7.13
N ASP A 49 -1.43 6.56 8.27
CA ASP A 49 -2.37 6.27 9.33
C ASP A 49 -3.74 6.80 8.92
N LEU A 50 -4.82 6.08 9.23
CA LEU A 50 -6.19 6.47 8.90
C LEU A 50 -6.53 7.86 9.46
N PHE A 51 -5.93 8.22 10.59
CA PHE A 51 -6.17 9.50 11.26
C PHE A 51 -5.13 10.58 10.90
N ASP A 52 -4.20 10.29 9.98
CA ASP A 52 -3.23 11.28 9.49
C ASP A 52 -3.94 12.30 8.59
N PRO A 53 -3.71 13.62 8.77
CA PRO A 53 -4.26 14.66 7.88
C PRO A 53 -3.89 14.48 6.40
N ALA A 54 -2.78 13.80 6.11
CA ALA A 54 -2.33 13.50 4.74
C ALA A 54 -2.92 12.19 4.19
N CYS A 55 -3.71 11.44 4.97
CA CYS A 55 -4.33 10.20 4.52
C CYS A 55 -5.23 10.45 3.31
N PRO A 56 -5.12 9.64 2.23
CA PRO A 56 -6.01 9.77 1.09
C PRO A 56 -7.47 9.51 1.50
N PRO A 57 -8.46 10.09 0.79
CA PRO A 57 -9.88 9.84 1.05
C PRO A 57 -10.21 8.35 1.02
N VAL A 58 -10.71 7.83 2.13
CA VAL A 58 -11.11 6.43 2.26
C VAL A 58 -12.58 6.28 1.86
N PRO A 59 -12.93 5.39 0.92
CA PRO A 59 -14.32 5.14 0.55
C PRO A 59 -15.16 4.65 1.73
N PRO A 60 -16.45 5.01 1.78
CA PRO A 60 -17.35 4.54 2.83
C PRO A 60 -17.50 3.02 2.79
N GLY A 61 -17.50 2.38 3.96
CA GLY A 61 -17.62 0.93 4.09
C GLY A 61 -16.34 0.13 3.82
N SER A 62 -15.22 0.81 3.54
CA SER A 62 -13.92 0.16 3.42
C SER A 62 -13.45 -0.48 4.73
N GLN A 63 -12.66 -1.55 4.60
CA GLN A 63 -12.03 -2.26 5.70
C GLN A 63 -10.51 -2.06 5.63
N LEU A 64 -9.86 -1.95 6.78
CA LEU A 64 -8.40 -1.87 6.85
C LEU A 64 -7.75 -3.26 6.84
N PRO A 65 -6.53 -3.39 6.31
CA PRO A 65 -5.76 -2.34 5.63
C PRO A 65 -6.31 -2.07 4.22
N LEU A 66 -6.18 -0.82 3.76
CA LEU A 66 -6.48 -0.44 2.38
C LEU A 66 -5.19 -0.32 1.58
N VAL A 67 -5.27 -0.73 0.31
CA VAL A 67 -4.18 -0.53 -0.64
C VAL A 67 -4.75 0.19 -1.85
N PHE A 68 -4.17 1.33 -2.17
CA PHE A 68 -4.41 2.07 -3.40
C PHE A 68 -3.25 1.88 -4.36
N ILE A 69 -3.53 1.83 -5.65
CA ILE A 69 -2.53 1.90 -6.72
C ILE A 69 -2.95 3.02 -7.66
N ASN A 70 -2.13 4.06 -7.78
CA ASN A 70 -2.45 5.31 -8.49
C ASN A 70 -3.78 5.94 -8.05
N GLY A 71 -4.07 5.91 -6.74
CA GLY A 71 -5.30 6.47 -6.18
C GLY A 71 -6.54 5.60 -6.36
N GLU A 72 -6.46 4.48 -7.10
CA GLU A 72 -7.56 3.51 -7.21
C GLU A 72 -7.47 2.46 -6.11
N VAL A 73 -8.59 2.11 -5.48
CA VAL A 73 -8.64 1.03 -4.50
C VAL A 73 -8.29 -0.29 -5.20
N PHE A 74 -7.18 -0.87 -4.78
CA PHE A 74 -6.74 -2.19 -5.23
C PHE A 74 -7.21 -3.30 -4.29
N SER A 75 -7.19 -3.04 -2.98
CA SER A 75 -7.63 -3.98 -1.95
C SER A 75 -8.19 -3.25 -0.74
N SER A 76 -9.18 -3.86 -0.08
CA SER A 76 -9.82 -3.38 1.14
C SER A 76 -10.00 -4.55 2.10
N GLY A 77 -9.38 -4.48 3.27
CA GLY A 77 -9.46 -5.50 4.31
C GLY A 77 -8.45 -6.64 4.14
N GLY A 78 -8.39 -7.52 5.14
CA GLY A 78 -7.56 -8.73 5.10
C GLY A 78 -6.06 -8.43 5.26
N LYS A 79 -5.24 -8.92 4.33
CA LYS A 79 -3.77 -8.83 4.37
C LYS A 79 -3.24 -8.02 3.19
N ILE A 80 -2.17 -7.26 3.41
CA ILE A 80 -1.40 -6.64 2.33
C ILE A 80 -0.70 -7.76 1.54
N SER A 81 -1.20 -8.04 0.33
CA SER A 81 -0.66 -9.11 -0.52
C SER A 81 0.38 -8.56 -1.50
N VAL A 82 1.66 -8.59 -1.09
CA VAL A 82 2.79 -8.20 -1.96
C VAL A 82 2.77 -8.92 -3.32
N PRO A 83 2.49 -10.24 -3.41
CA PRO A 83 2.41 -10.91 -4.71
C PRO A 83 1.31 -10.34 -5.62
N ALA A 84 0.15 -9.99 -5.06
CA ALA A 84 -0.95 -9.41 -5.83
C ALA A 84 -0.62 -7.98 -6.30
N ILE A 85 -0.05 -7.16 -5.41
CA ILE A 85 0.40 -5.80 -5.75
C ILE A 85 1.45 -5.88 -6.86
N ARG A 86 2.44 -6.77 -6.73
CA ARG A 86 3.46 -7.00 -7.76
C ARG A 86 2.83 -7.36 -9.11
N LYS A 87 1.90 -8.32 -9.14
CA LYS A 87 1.24 -8.73 -10.39
C LYS A 87 0.47 -7.57 -11.03
N ARG A 88 -0.16 -6.71 -10.22
CA ARG A 88 -0.84 -5.50 -10.71
C ARG A 88 0.15 -4.47 -11.23
N LEU A 89 1.26 -4.24 -10.56
CA LEU A 89 2.32 -3.34 -11.02
C LEU A 89 2.96 -3.84 -12.31
N GLU A 90 3.20 -5.15 -12.43
CA GLU A 90 3.59 -5.77 -13.69
C GLU A 90 2.53 -5.46 -14.76
N SER A 91 1.23 -5.71 -14.52
CA SER A 91 0.18 -5.39 -15.51
C SER A 91 0.10 -3.92 -15.93
N LEU A 92 0.43 -2.99 -15.04
CA LEU A 92 0.44 -1.56 -15.31
C LEU A 92 1.74 -1.12 -16.01
N ALA A 93 2.83 -1.87 -15.83
CA ALA A 93 4.16 -1.60 -16.37
C ALA A 93 4.51 -2.40 -17.64
N LEU A 94 3.70 -3.39 -18.04
CA LEU A 94 3.85 -4.12 -19.31
C LEU A 94 3.31 -3.20 -20.43
N ILE A 95 4.11 -2.53 -21.29
CA ILE A 95 4.91 -3.07 -22.41
C ILE A 95 6.11 -2.14 -22.78
N HIS A 96 7.06 -1.77 -21.91
CA HIS A 96 8.29 -1.09 -22.40
C HIS A 96 9.52 -1.38 -21.53
N ALA A 97 10.09 -2.58 -21.68
CA ALA A 97 11.50 -2.84 -21.45
C ALA A 97 12.07 -3.52 -22.69
#